data_AF-A0A2N3EFL1-F1
#
_entry.id   AF-A0A2N3EFL1-F1
#
_cell.length_a   1.000
_cell.length_b   1.000
_cell.length_c   1.000
_cell.angle_alpha   90.00
_cell.angle_beta   90.00
_cell.angle_gamma   90.00
#
_symmetry.space_group_name_H-M   'P 1'
#
loop_
_entity.id
_entity.type
_entity.pdbx_description
1 polymer ?
#
loop_
_entity_poly.entity_id
_entity_poly.type
_entity_poly.pdbx_seq_one_letter_code
_entity_poly.pdbx_strand_id
1 'polypeptide(L)'
;MRGGGRAAEGGATDREPDKMTSPLAAKFDPELPLRVAAFRSWRSIKTPVMVWLWYLNLLYAVGLFHLDRPEAFWAVMSWLAVGPLIAVVIVRQRGLTRLSGLIHLPWLVFTVWLGMRLFTGSAGAPLSPAQGAFYFYWLHLTFWSTLICVAFDIVDVIRWLAGERYVLGTPAAAARGASKLARQTA
;
A
#
# COMPACT_ATOMS: atom_id res chain seq x y z
N MET A 1 72.32 -29.73 5.96
CA MET A 1 72.03 -28.40 6.54
C MET A 1 71.56 -27.47 5.43
N ARG A 2 70.54 -26.63 5.73
CA ARG A 2 69.94 -25.54 4.91
C ARG A 2 69.09 -26.04 3.72
N GLY A 3 67.77 -25.92 3.68
CA GLY A 3 66.84 -24.99 4.35
C GLY A 3 66.52 -23.82 3.43
N GLY A 4 65.34 -23.81 2.81
CA GLY A 4 64.90 -22.74 1.90
C GLY A 4 63.38 -22.79 1.70
N GLY A 5 62.64 -22.25 2.67
CA GLY A 5 61.20 -22.12 2.64
C GLY A 5 60.74 -21.01 1.69
N ARG A 6 59.66 -21.26 0.94
CA ARG A 6 58.89 -20.22 0.25
C ARG A 6 57.73 -19.81 1.13
N ALA A 7 57.74 -18.55 1.56
CA ALA A 7 56.65 -17.90 2.25
C ALA A 7 55.47 -17.70 1.29
N ALA A 8 54.28 -18.08 1.75
CA ALA A 8 53.01 -17.76 1.10
C ALA A 8 52.62 -16.34 1.50
N GLU A 9 52.62 -15.42 0.54
CA GLU A 9 52.05 -14.08 0.72
C GLU A 9 50.53 -14.18 0.66
N GLY A 10 49.93 -14.27 1.85
CA GLY A 10 48.49 -14.10 2.06
C GLY A 10 48.12 -12.63 1.90
N GLY A 11 47.69 -12.25 0.69
CA GLY A 11 47.02 -10.99 0.44
C GLY A 11 45.65 -10.97 1.12
N ALA A 12 45.63 -10.56 2.38
CA ALA A 12 44.42 -10.18 3.08
C ALA A 12 43.81 -9.00 2.34
N THR A 13 42.76 -9.26 1.57
CA THR A 13 41.95 -8.20 0.99
C THR A 13 41.21 -7.55 2.15
N ASP A 14 41.63 -6.34 2.48
CA ASP A 14 40.91 -5.39 3.32
C ASP A 14 39.52 -5.18 2.71
N ARG A 15 38.58 -6.04 3.09
CA ARG A 15 37.16 -5.77 2.90
C ARG A 15 36.83 -4.66 3.87
N GLU A 16 36.90 -3.44 3.34
CA GLU A 16 36.31 -2.26 3.93
C GLU A 16 34.95 -2.68 4.50
N PRO A 17 34.70 -2.52 5.81
CA PRO A 17 33.43 -2.89 6.40
C PRO A 17 32.36 -2.10 5.65
N ASP A 18 31.61 -2.83 4.82
CA ASP A 18 30.48 -2.36 4.05
C ASP A 18 29.70 -1.45 4.98
N LYS A 19 29.83 -0.13 4.73
CA LYS A 19 29.16 0.88 5.53
C LYS A 19 27.72 0.44 5.49
N MET A 20 27.24 -0.07 6.64
CA MET A 20 25.84 -0.26 6.93
C MET A 20 25.21 1.12 6.80
N THR A 21 25.00 1.53 5.55
CA THR A 21 24.02 2.47 5.13
C THR A 21 22.78 1.90 5.76
N SER A 22 22.38 2.52 6.87
CA SER A 22 21.19 2.17 7.62
C SER A 22 20.10 1.78 6.61
N PRO A 23 19.30 0.73 6.83
CA PRO A 23 18.19 0.39 5.93
C PRO A 23 17.26 1.58 5.60
N LEU A 24 17.35 2.66 6.38
CA LEU A 24 16.74 3.97 6.16
C LEU A 24 17.37 4.81 5.04
N ALA A 25 18.54 4.47 4.50
CA ALA A 25 19.28 5.20 3.46
C ALA A 25 18.95 4.70 2.04
N ALA A 26 18.19 3.60 1.90
CA ALA A 26 17.50 3.24 0.66
C ALA A 26 16.27 4.15 0.39
N LYS A 27 16.21 5.29 1.08
CA LYS A 27 15.30 6.40 0.79
C LYS A 27 15.67 6.96 -0.58
N PHE A 28 14.62 7.28 -1.32
CA PHE A 28 14.66 7.95 -2.60
C PHE A 28 15.62 9.16 -2.59
N ASP A 29 16.20 9.49 -3.74
CA ASP A 29 17.09 10.64 -3.94
C ASP A 29 16.51 11.91 -3.26
N PRO A 30 17.15 12.43 -2.19
CA PRO A 30 16.63 13.58 -1.45
C PRO A 30 16.47 14.82 -2.32
N GLU A 31 17.20 14.89 -3.44
CA GLU A 31 17.21 16.01 -4.38
C GLU A 31 15.98 16.02 -5.30
N LEU A 32 15.28 14.89 -5.45
CA LEU A 32 14.10 14.85 -6.33
C LEU A 32 12.91 15.60 -5.69
N PRO A 33 12.24 16.50 -6.43
CA PRO A 33 11.05 17.18 -5.93
C PRO A 33 9.98 16.19 -5.47
N LEU A 34 9.31 16.47 -4.35
CA LEU A 34 8.33 15.56 -3.74
C LEU A 34 7.26 15.07 -4.74
N ARG A 35 6.77 15.96 -5.61
CA ARG A 35 5.80 15.61 -6.67
C ARG A 35 6.33 14.56 -7.65
N VAL A 36 7.62 14.65 -8.00
CA VAL A 36 8.28 13.71 -8.92
C VAL A 36 8.45 12.36 -8.23
N ALA A 37 8.88 12.37 -6.96
CA ALA A 37 9.00 11.17 -6.15
C ALA A 37 7.66 10.44 -5.97
N ALA A 38 6.61 11.19 -5.62
CA ALA A 38 5.25 10.70 -5.49
C ALA A 38 4.76 10.07 -6.81
N PHE A 39 4.84 10.81 -7.92
CA PHE A 39 4.39 10.34 -9.23
C PHE A 39 5.17 9.11 -9.71
N ARG A 40 6.49 9.07 -9.50
CA ARG A 40 7.32 7.91 -9.83
C ARG A 40 6.91 6.69 -9.00
N SER A 41 6.71 6.86 -7.69
CA SER A 41 6.26 5.75 -6.83
C SER A 41 4.87 5.24 -7.23
N TRP A 42 3.93 6.13 -7.57
CA TRP A 42 2.61 5.75 -8.11
C TRP A 42 2.71 4.97 -9.42
N ARG A 43 3.48 5.45 -10.39
CA ARG A 43 3.67 4.76 -11.69
C ARG A 43 4.36 3.42 -11.58
N SER A 44 5.06 3.16 -10.49
CA SER A 44 5.77 1.90 -10.26
C SER A 44 4.87 0.77 -9.73
N ILE A 45 3.62 1.07 -9.37
CA ILE A 45 2.64 0.08 -8.94
C ILE A 45 2.40 -0.95 -10.06
N LYS A 46 2.24 -2.22 -9.66
CA LYS A 46 1.99 -3.34 -10.59
C LYS A 46 0.66 -3.13 -11.32
N THR A 47 0.58 -3.53 -12.60
CA THR A 47 -0.62 -3.28 -13.42
C THR A 47 -1.88 -3.90 -12.81
N PRO A 48 -1.87 -5.15 -12.32
CA PRO A 48 -3.06 -5.72 -11.68
C PRO A 48 -3.54 -4.93 -10.47
N VAL A 49 -2.61 -4.42 -9.65
CA VAL A 49 -2.93 -3.57 -8.49
C VAL A 49 -3.53 -2.24 -8.95
N MET A 50 -2.99 -1.62 -10.00
CA MET A 50 -3.54 -0.37 -10.53
C MET A 50 -4.96 -0.57 -11.08
N VAL A 51 -5.22 -1.67 -11.80
CA VAL A 51 -6.56 -2.03 -12.28
C VAL A 51 -7.52 -2.20 -11.10
N TRP A 52 -7.09 -2.90 -10.05
CA TRP A 52 -7.86 -3.07 -8.82
C TRP A 52 -8.19 -1.74 -8.14
N LEU A 53 -7.22 -0.82 -8.03
CA LEU A 53 -7.45 0.51 -7.45
C LEU A 53 -8.46 1.33 -8.26
N TRP A 54 -8.40 1.29 -9.59
CA TRP A 54 -9.40 1.97 -10.43
C TRP A 54 -10.80 1.39 -10.27
N TYR A 55 -10.90 0.05 -10.24
CA TYR A 55 -12.15 -0.63 -9.95
C TYR A 55 -12.74 -0.19 -8.60
N LEU A 56 -11.93 -0.16 -7.53
CA LEU A 56 -12.38 0.31 -6.22
C LEU A 56 -12.85 1.76 -6.25
N ASN A 57 -12.12 2.66 -6.92
CA ASN A 57 -12.54 4.07 -7.03
C ASN A 57 -13.90 4.21 -7.72
N LEU A 58 -14.14 3.46 -8.79
CA LEU A 58 -15.44 3.44 -9.46
C LEU A 58 -16.54 2.86 -8.56
N LEU A 59 -16.24 1.78 -7.84
CA LEU A 59 -17.17 1.14 -6.92
C LEU A 59 -17.63 2.09 -5.81
N TYR A 60 -16.70 2.84 -5.20
CA TYR A 60 -17.01 3.85 -4.18
C TYR A 60 -17.71 5.08 -4.78
N ALA A 61 -17.38 5.48 -6.00
CA ALA A 61 -18.03 6.61 -6.67
C ALA A 61 -19.54 6.40 -6.89
N VAL A 62 -20.00 5.15 -7.04
CA VAL A 62 -21.45 4.83 -7.09
C VAL A 62 -22.18 5.31 -5.83
N GLY A 63 -21.52 5.32 -4.67
CA GLY A 63 -22.11 5.82 -3.42
C GLY A 63 -22.51 7.28 -3.46
N LEU A 64 -21.92 8.10 -4.34
CA LEU A 64 -22.28 9.50 -4.53
C LEU A 64 -23.73 9.69 -5.03
N PHE A 65 -24.31 8.68 -5.69
CA PHE A 65 -25.69 8.71 -6.16
C PHE A 65 -26.72 8.27 -5.10
N HIS A 66 -26.25 7.83 -3.92
CA HIS A 66 -27.07 7.27 -2.86
C HIS A 66 -26.77 7.89 -1.49
N LEU A 67 -26.28 9.13 -1.45
CA LEU A 67 -25.89 9.82 -0.20
C LEU A 67 -27.03 10.02 0.80
N ASP A 68 -28.28 9.89 0.37
CA ASP A 68 -29.46 9.83 1.25
C ASP A 68 -29.48 8.58 2.14
N ARG A 69 -28.73 7.54 1.76
CA ARG A 69 -28.60 6.28 2.49
C ARG A 69 -27.36 6.29 3.39
N PRO A 70 -27.49 5.87 4.65
CA PRO A 70 -26.37 5.95 5.60
C PRO A 70 -25.18 5.08 5.18
N GLU A 71 -25.39 3.92 4.55
CA GLU A 71 -24.26 3.06 4.16
C GLU A 71 -23.45 3.66 3.02
N ALA A 72 -24.11 4.26 2.03
CA ALA A 72 -23.44 4.95 0.94
C ALA A 72 -22.75 6.24 1.42
N PHE A 73 -23.36 7.00 2.32
CA PHE A 73 -22.71 8.14 2.96
C PHE A 73 -21.40 7.72 3.63
N TRP A 74 -21.44 6.70 4.49
CA TRP A 74 -20.24 6.24 5.18
C TRP A 74 -19.20 5.60 4.25
N ALA A 75 -19.64 4.92 3.18
CA ALA A 75 -18.74 4.44 2.14
C ALA A 75 -17.94 5.60 1.53
N VAL A 76 -18.63 6.64 1.07
CA VAL A 76 -18.02 7.83 0.44
C VAL A 76 -17.11 8.55 1.43
N MET A 77 -17.55 8.76 2.68
CA MET A 77 -16.72 9.43 3.69
C MET A 77 -15.45 8.63 3.99
N SER A 78 -15.53 7.30 4.08
CA SER A 78 -14.36 6.44 4.29
C SER A 78 -13.39 6.48 3.09
N TRP A 79 -13.90 6.59 1.87
CA TRP A 79 -13.10 6.75 0.66
C TRP A 79 -12.40 8.11 0.61
N LEU A 80 -13.11 9.20 0.90
CA LEU A 80 -12.52 10.55 0.94
C LEU A 80 -11.45 10.69 2.03
N ALA A 81 -11.62 10.01 3.16
CA ALA A 81 -10.65 10.03 4.26
C ALA A 81 -9.27 9.44 3.88
N VAL A 82 -9.17 8.62 2.82
CA VAL A 82 -7.89 8.06 2.33
C VAL A 82 -6.97 9.15 1.80
N GLY A 83 -7.51 10.19 1.14
CA GLY A 83 -6.74 11.25 0.47
C GLY A 83 -5.74 11.97 1.39
N PRO A 84 -6.16 12.49 2.55
CA PRO A 84 -5.24 13.07 3.52
C PRO A 84 -4.20 12.08 4.05
N LEU A 85 -4.58 10.81 4.29
CA LEU A 85 -3.68 9.79 4.82
C LEU A 85 -2.58 9.41 3.82
N ILE A 86 -2.93 9.25 2.54
CA ILE A 86 -1.94 9.01 1.48
C ILE A 86 -0.99 10.19 1.32
N ALA A 87 -1.49 11.43 1.45
CA ALA A 87 -0.65 12.62 1.42
C ALA A 87 0.38 12.63 2.57
N VAL A 88 -0.04 12.28 3.79
CA VAL A 88 0.87 12.16 4.94
C VAL A 88 1.95 11.11 4.69
N VAL A 89 1.60 9.93 4.18
CA VAL A 89 2.58 8.89 3.84
C VAL A 89 3.57 9.39 2.80
N ILE A 90 3.08 10.01 1.72
CA ILE A 90 3.94 10.56 0.67
C ILE A 90 4.90 11.62 1.22
N VAL A 91 4.42 12.55 2.05
CA VAL A 91 5.26 13.60 2.65
C VAL A 91 6.33 13.00 3.59
N ARG A 92 5.95 12.04 4.43
CA ARG A 92 6.85 11.46 5.45
C ARG A 92 7.84 10.45 4.87
N GLN A 93 7.44 9.70 3.86
CA GLN A 93 8.25 8.63 3.25
C GLN A 93 8.85 9.02 1.90
N ARG A 94 8.54 10.22 1.40
CA ARG A 94 8.91 10.72 0.06
C ARG A 94 8.43 9.81 -1.08
N GLY A 95 7.28 9.18 -0.91
CA GLY A 95 6.66 8.29 -1.88
C GLY A 95 5.85 7.19 -1.22
N LEU A 96 5.27 6.30 -2.04
CA LEU A 96 4.52 5.16 -1.54
C LEU A 96 5.47 4.07 -1.05
N THR A 97 5.15 3.51 0.11
CA THR A 97 5.84 2.34 0.70
C THR A 97 4.79 1.30 1.08
N ARG A 98 5.20 0.15 1.62
CA ARG A 98 4.24 -0.81 2.21
C ARG A 98 3.49 -0.26 3.42
N LEU A 99 3.98 0.81 4.07
CA LEU A 99 3.23 1.51 5.12
C LEU A 99 1.92 2.12 4.59
N SER A 100 1.80 2.29 3.27
CA SER A 100 0.57 2.77 2.64
C SER A 100 -0.64 1.91 3.02
N GLY A 101 -0.49 0.65 3.44
CA GLY A 101 -1.62 -0.13 3.93
C GLY A 101 -2.38 0.52 5.10
N LEU A 102 -1.72 1.36 5.92
CA LEU A 102 -2.39 2.10 6.99
C LEU A 102 -3.34 3.20 6.50
N ILE A 103 -3.28 3.61 5.23
CA ILE A 103 -4.19 4.64 4.71
C ILE A 103 -5.64 4.15 4.65
N HIS A 104 -5.84 2.83 4.67
CA HIS A 104 -7.16 2.19 4.61
C HIS A 104 -7.72 1.84 6.00
N LEU A 105 -7.15 2.37 7.10
CA LEU A 105 -7.75 2.25 8.43
C LEU A 105 -9.22 2.72 8.50
N PRO A 106 -9.64 3.82 7.83
CA PRO A 106 -11.06 4.18 7.76
C PRO A 106 -11.92 3.09 7.13
N TRP A 107 -11.38 2.36 6.15
CA TRP A 107 -12.08 1.27 5.47
C TRP A 107 -12.26 0.05 6.37
N LEU A 108 -11.33 -0.23 7.29
CA LEU A 108 -11.50 -1.29 8.27
C LEU A 108 -12.73 -1.02 9.15
N VAL A 109 -12.83 0.20 9.70
CA VAL A 109 -13.98 0.60 10.54
C VAL A 109 -15.29 0.52 9.74
N PHE A 110 -15.29 1.08 8.53
CA PHE A 110 -16.44 1.01 7.63
C PHE A 110 -16.84 -0.43 7.28
N THR A 111 -15.87 -1.30 6.97
CA THR A 111 -16.12 -2.70 6.60
C THR A 111 -16.74 -3.49 7.75
N VAL A 112 -16.24 -3.31 8.98
CA VAL A 112 -16.82 -3.95 10.17
C VAL A 112 -18.26 -3.49 10.37
N TRP A 113 -18.50 -2.17 10.30
CA TRP A 113 -19.85 -1.61 10.46
C TRP A 113 -20.81 -2.07 9.35
N LEU A 114 -20.36 -2.05 8.08
CA LEU A 114 -21.14 -2.53 6.94
C LEU A 114 -21.43 -4.03 7.05
N GLY A 115 -20.46 -4.83 7.52
CA GLY A 115 -20.67 -6.25 7.80
C GLY A 115 -21.78 -6.48 8.83
N MET A 116 -21.83 -5.68 9.90
CA MET A 116 -22.94 -5.74 10.86
C MET A 116 -24.27 -5.37 10.20
N ARG A 117 -24.32 -4.34 9.33
CA ARG A 117 -25.54 -3.95 8.60
C ARG A 117 -26.01 -5.02 7.61
N LEU A 118 -25.10 -5.78 7.00
CA LEU A 118 -25.41 -6.77 5.97
C LEU A 118 -25.76 -8.14 6.55
N PHE A 119 -25.08 -8.56 7.63
CA PHE A 119 -25.13 -9.95 8.09
C PHE A 119 -25.70 -10.12 9.50
N THR A 120 -25.91 -9.04 10.26
CA THR A 120 -26.41 -9.13 11.64
C THR A 120 -27.47 -8.06 11.93
N GLY A 121 -28.12 -8.16 13.09
CA GLY A 121 -29.03 -7.11 13.61
C GLY A 121 -28.33 -6.08 14.52
N SER A 122 -27.01 -6.19 14.70
CA SER A 122 -26.26 -5.44 15.72
C SER A 122 -26.13 -3.94 15.40
N ALA A 123 -26.34 -3.55 14.14
CA ALA A 123 -26.31 -2.17 13.67
C ALA A 123 -27.67 -1.75 13.07
N GLY A 124 -28.76 -2.27 13.63
CA GLY A 124 -30.14 -2.07 13.15
C GLY A 124 -30.64 -3.22 12.27
N ALA A 125 -31.82 -3.06 11.68
CA ALA A 125 -32.43 -4.08 10.83
C ALA A 125 -31.47 -4.47 9.68
N PRO A 126 -31.22 -5.77 9.45
CA PRO A 126 -30.34 -6.24 8.39
C PRO A 126 -30.85 -5.75 7.03
N LEU A 127 -29.91 -5.38 6.16
CA LEU A 127 -30.25 -5.00 4.81
C LEU A 127 -30.74 -6.20 4.01
N SER A 128 -31.68 -5.98 3.09
CA SER A 128 -32.21 -7.04 2.22
C SER A 128 -32.48 -6.52 0.80
N PRO A 129 -32.59 -7.43 -0.19
CA PRO A 129 -32.92 -7.05 -1.57
C PRO A 129 -34.25 -6.30 -1.70
N ALA A 130 -35.17 -6.46 -0.74
CA ALA A 130 -36.47 -5.77 -0.73
C ALA A 130 -36.34 -4.24 -0.62
N GLN A 131 -35.19 -3.74 -0.15
CA GLN A 131 -34.90 -2.30 -0.07
C GLN A 131 -34.32 -1.73 -1.38
N GLY A 132 -34.11 -2.58 -2.39
CA GLY A 132 -33.54 -2.26 -3.69
C GLY A 132 -32.43 -3.24 -4.06
N ALA A 133 -32.70 -4.16 -4.98
CA ALA A 133 -31.78 -5.25 -5.34
C ALA A 133 -30.41 -4.72 -5.80
N PHE A 134 -30.38 -3.70 -6.66
CA PHE A 134 -29.13 -3.09 -7.11
C PHE A 134 -28.29 -2.57 -5.94
N TYR A 135 -28.89 -1.76 -5.05
CA TYR A 135 -28.21 -1.18 -3.90
C TYR A 135 -27.69 -2.26 -2.95
N PHE A 136 -28.50 -3.30 -2.70
CA PHE A 136 -28.12 -4.43 -1.88
C PHE A 136 -26.89 -5.17 -2.42
N TYR A 137 -26.86 -5.48 -3.72
CA TYR A 137 -25.72 -6.14 -4.35
C TYR A 137 -24.49 -5.24 -4.45
N TRP A 138 -24.68 -3.93 -4.68
CA TRP A 138 -23.60 -2.95 -4.66
C TRP A 138 -22.94 -2.88 -3.27
N LEU A 139 -23.71 -2.90 -2.19
CA LEU A 139 -23.16 -2.94 -0.83
C LEU A 139 -22.39 -4.23 -0.55
N HIS A 140 -22.86 -5.38 -1.02
CA HIS A 140 -22.11 -6.64 -0.92
C HIS A 140 -20.79 -6.56 -1.69
N LEU A 141 -20.83 -6.03 -2.91
CA LEU A 141 -19.65 -5.87 -3.73
C LEU A 141 -18.64 -4.93 -3.06
N THR A 142 -19.11 -3.82 -2.48
CA THR A 142 -18.33 -2.87 -1.70
C THR A 142 -17.70 -3.54 -0.48
N PHE A 143 -18.49 -4.29 0.30
CA PHE A 143 -18.02 -5.02 1.47
C PHE A 143 -16.90 -6.01 1.12
N TRP A 144 -17.15 -6.91 0.16
CA TRP A 144 -16.18 -7.95 -0.18
C TRP A 144 -14.90 -7.38 -0.82
N SER A 145 -15.05 -6.39 -1.71
CA SER A 145 -13.89 -5.75 -2.35
C SER A 145 -13.04 -4.99 -1.34
N THR A 146 -13.68 -4.32 -0.37
CA THR A 146 -12.96 -3.59 0.69
C THR A 146 -12.29 -4.55 1.66
N LEU A 147 -12.95 -5.65 2.04
CA LEU A 147 -12.38 -6.68 2.91
C LEU A 147 -11.10 -7.28 2.29
N ILE A 148 -11.12 -7.59 0.99
CA ILE A 148 -9.94 -8.08 0.26
C ILE A 148 -8.82 -7.03 0.28
N CYS A 149 -9.14 -5.74 0.07
CA CYS A 149 -8.15 -4.68 0.12
C CYS A 149 -7.48 -4.59 1.50
N VAL A 150 -8.29 -4.57 2.57
CA VAL A 150 -7.81 -4.53 3.95
C VAL A 150 -6.93 -5.74 4.28
N ALA A 151 -7.26 -6.93 3.76
CA ALA A 151 -6.43 -8.11 3.94
C ALA A 151 -5.04 -7.94 3.30
N PHE A 152 -4.95 -7.38 2.09
CA PHE A 152 -3.66 -7.05 1.46
C PHE A 152 -2.91 -5.95 2.22
N ASP A 153 -3.61 -4.94 2.72
CA ASP A 153 -3.01 -3.87 3.51
C ASP A 153 -2.37 -4.38 4.81
N ILE A 154 -3.03 -5.32 5.49
CA ILE A 154 -2.47 -5.97 6.68
C ILE A 154 -1.16 -6.68 6.35
N VAL A 155 -1.13 -7.45 5.25
CA VAL A 155 0.09 -8.13 4.80
C VAL A 155 1.20 -7.12 4.48
N ASP A 156 0.87 -6.01 3.82
CA ASP A 156 1.82 -4.95 3.51
C ASP A 156 2.38 -4.30 4.79
N VAL A 157 1.53 -3.99 5.76
CA VAL A 157 1.95 -3.42 7.05
C VAL A 157 2.83 -4.40 7.83
N ILE A 158 2.49 -5.68 7.88
CA ILE A 158 3.32 -6.71 8.54
C ILE A 158 4.71 -6.77 7.89
N ARG A 159 4.77 -6.83 6.56
CA ARG A 159 6.05 -6.85 5.82
C ARG A 159 6.84 -5.57 6.01
N TRP A 160 6.15 -4.43 6.03
CA TRP A 160 6.76 -3.16 6.37
C TRP A 160 7.41 -3.31 7.74
N LEU A 161 6.64 -3.63 8.79
CA LEU A 161 7.10 -3.83 10.18
C LEU A 161 8.28 -4.79 10.29
N ALA A 162 8.34 -5.85 9.48
CA ALA A 162 9.46 -6.79 9.39
C ALA A 162 10.73 -6.23 8.73
N GLY A 163 10.73 -4.96 8.29
CA GLY A 163 11.91 -4.25 7.78
C GLY A 163 11.86 -3.88 6.29
N GLU A 164 10.79 -4.20 5.56
CA GLU A 164 10.64 -3.83 4.15
C GLU A 164 10.28 -2.35 3.96
N ARG A 165 11.23 -1.44 4.23
CA ARG A 165 11.03 0.03 4.25
C ARG A 165 11.30 0.74 2.91
N TYR A 166 11.37 0.01 1.80
CA TYR A 166 11.69 0.63 0.51
C TYR A 166 10.52 1.43 -0.07
N VAL A 167 10.84 2.52 -0.77
CA VAL A 167 9.88 3.30 -1.56
C VAL A 167 9.66 2.62 -2.90
N LEU A 168 8.40 2.50 -3.34
CA LEU A 168 8.07 1.90 -4.63
C LEU A 168 8.75 2.67 -5.77
N GLY A 169 9.26 1.95 -6.77
CA GLY A 169 9.96 2.53 -7.92
C GLY A 169 11.46 2.76 -7.71
N THR A 170 12.00 2.39 -6.54
CA THR A 170 13.44 2.28 -6.28
C THR A 170 14.00 0.93 -6.77
N PRO A 171 15.32 0.83 -7.04
CA PRO A 171 15.96 -0.44 -7.35
C PRO A 171 15.76 -1.50 -6.25
N ALA A 172 15.81 -1.10 -4.97
CA ALA A 172 15.57 -2.00 -3.84
C ALA A 172 14.15 -2.61 -3.85
N ALA A 173 13.13 -1.78 -4.14
CA ALA A 173 11.75 -2.26 -4.26
C ALA A 173 11.58 -3.23 -5.44
N ALA A 174 12.25 -2.97 -6.57
CA ALA A 174 12.20 -3.85 -7.74
C ALA A 174 12.94 -5.18 -7.50
N ALA A 175 14.11 -5.16 -6.85
CA ALA A 175 14.87 -6.37 -6.49
C ALA A 175 14.09 -7.29 -5.55
N ARG A 176 13.19 -6.74 -4.73
CA ARG A 176 12.27 -7.49 -3.86
C ARG A 176 10.93 -7.83 -4.53
N GLY A 177 10.78 -7.53 -5.83
CA GLY A 177 9.56 -7.79 -6.60
C GLY A 177 8.34 -6.99 -6.13
N ALA A 178 8.53 -5.88 -5.43
CA ALA A 178 7.45 -5.09 -4.85
C ALA A 178 6.86 -4.06 -5.82
N SER A 179 7.69 -3.51 -6.70
CA SER A 179 7.28 -2.56 -7.74
C SER A 179 7.86 -2.95 -9.08
N LYS A 180 7.29 -2.41 -10.16
CA LYS A 180 8.00 -2.34 -11.44
C LYS A 180 9.18 -1.39 -11.27
N LEU A 181 10.28 -1.64 -11.98
CA LEU A 181 11.27 -0.58 -12.19
C LEU A 181 10.58 0.47 -13.07
N ALA A 182 10.25 1.62 -12.49
CA ALA A 182 9.83 2.77 -13.28
C ALA A 182 10.98 3.05 -14.26
N ARG A 183 10.71 3.14 -15.57
CA ARG A 183 11.73 3.53 -16.56
C ARG A 183 12.38 4.81 -16.03
N GLN A 184 13.64 4.70 -15.63
CA GLN A 184 14.45 5.87 -15.32
C GLN A 184 14.65 6.53 -16.68
N THR A 185 13.82 7.53 -16.97
CA THR A 185 14.06 8.38 -18.13
C THR A 185 15.31 9.16 -17.75
N ALA A 186 16.40 8.83 -18.45
CA ALA A 186 17.63 9.58 -18.46
C ALA A 186 17.37 11.02 -18.94
#